data_AF-A0A094GF15-F1
#
_entry.id   AF-A0A094GF15-F1
#
_cell.length_a   1.000
_cell.length_b   1.000
_cell.length_c   1.000
_cell.angle_alpha   90.00
_cell.angle_beta   90.00
_cell.angle_gamma   90.00
#
_symmetry.space_group_name_H-M   'P 1'
#
loop_
_entity.id
_entity.type
_entity.pdbx_description
1 polymer ?
#
loop_
_entity_poly.entity_id
_entity_poly.type
_entity_poly.pdbx_seq_one_letter_code
_entity_poly.pdbx_strand_id
1 'polypeptide(L)'
;MPLSGQSKDATSSDEPPRKRVRTADAFQEGSTLTSLRASISPPRLRIAQSRASSNGTPHQNEPEIAPGSLISSPFQLTRIRDLPGSLNNGCVSLGKIVCDPMIREMWQFNYMHDLDFLMSNMDPDTKDMVKVHVVHGYWQRESGVHMKRQAQQYPNVQLRCAYMPEMFGTHHTKMMVLLRHDDQAQIIIHTANMIRQDWANLSQAAWTSPLLPLLPAAKLADQSLAQGSKSASYGSGLRFKLDFLGYLKAYDSRRTVCKPLVEELF
;
A
#
# COMPACT_ATOMS: atom_id res chain seq x y z
N MET A 1 34.33 56.50 -18.72
CA MET A 1 33.84 56.99 -20.02
C MET A 1 32.53 56.27 -20.35
N PRO A 2 31.43 56.99 -20.63
CA PRO A 2 30.10 56.42 -20.92
C PRO A 2 29.82 56.36 -22.43
N LEU A 3 28.75 55.68 -22.85
CA LEU A 3 27.87 55.95 -24.02
C LEU A 3 26.62 55.06 -23.83
N SER A 4 25.46 55.57 -23.40
CA SER A 4 24.39 56.28 -24.14
C SER A 4 23.36 55.36 -24.84
N GLY A 5 22.06 55.60 -24.60
CA GLY A 5 20.98 55.26 -25.54
C GLY A 5 19.69 54.70 -24.92
N GLN A 6 18.62 55.52 -24.86
CA GLN A 6 17.23 55.18 -24.50
C GLN A 6 16.39 54.76 -25.72
N SER A 7 15.37 53.91 -25.53
CA SER A 7 13.91 54.18 -25.74
C SER A 7 13.10 52.91 -25.34
N LYS A 8 12.17 52.97 -24.36
CA LYS A 8 10.73 53.30 -24.35
C LYS A 8 9.74 52.26 -24.92
N ASP A 9 8.89 51.81 -23.98
CA ASP A 9 7.47 51.44 -24.01
C ASP A 9 6.96 50.19 -24.76
N ALA A 10 6.42 49.24 -23.98
CA ALA A 10 5.10 48.63 -24.22
C ALA A 10 4.57 47.92 -22.95
N THR A 11 3.50 48.46 -22.37
CA THR A 11 2.62 47.84 -21.37
C THR A 11 1.75 46.75 -22.00
N SER A 12 1.66 45.57 -21.36
CA SER A 12 0.60 44.56 -21.61
C SER A 12 0.54 43.62 -20.39
N SER A 13 -0.34 43.91 -19.42
CA SER A 13 -1.60 43.19 -19.18
C SER A 13 -1.43 41.83 -18.51
N ASP A 14 -1.64 41.86 -17.19
CA ASP A 14 -1.81 40.73 -16.27
C ASP A 14 -3.16 40.04 -16.57
N GLU A 15 -3.16 38.86 -17.21
CA GLU A 15 -4.38 38.06 -17.47
C GLU A 15 -4.34 36.77 -16.64
N PRO A 16 -5.35 36.49 -15.79
CA PRO A 16 -5.40 35.25 -15.02
C PRO A 16 -5.74 34.04 -15.91
N PRO A 17 -5.31 32.83 -15.55
CA PRO A 17 -5.53 31.65 -16.38
C PRO A 17 -7.01 31.34 -16.57
N ARG A 18 -7.41 31.16 -17.84
CA ARG A 18 -8.78 30.86 -18.27
C ARG A 18 -9.35 29.60 -17.59
N LYS A 19 -10.56 29.73 -17.04
CA LYS A 19 -11.39 28.60 -16.57
C LYS A 19 -11.62 27.61 -17.71
N ARG A 20 -11.36 26.34 -17.46
CA ARG A 20 -11.63 25.23 -18.39
C ARG A 20 -13.14 25.11 -18.63
N VAL A 21 -13.54 25.22 -19.89
CA VAL A 21 -14.92 25.01 -20.36
C VAL A 21 -15.31 23.55 -20.13
N ARG A 22 -16.50 23.31 -19.58
CA ARG A 22 -17.12 21.98 -19.51
C ARG A 22 -17.52 21.55 -20.92
N THR A 23 -16.83 20.56 -21.48
CA THR A 23 -17.37 19.77 -22.58
C THR A 23 -18.37 18.77 -22.01
N ALA A 24 -19.66 19.09 -22.14
CA ALA A 24 -20.69 18.07 -22.19
C ALA A 24 -20.54 17.31 -23.52
N ASP A 25 -21.00 16.06 -23.53
CA ASP A 25 -21.13 15.16 -24.69
C ASP A 25 -19.92 14.27 -25.03
N ALA A 26 -19.78 13.21 -24.21
CA ALA A 26 -19.35 11.89 -24.67
C ALA A 26 -19.88 10.84 -23.68
N PHE A 27 -21.13 10.42 -23.86
CA PHE A 27 -21.71 9.23 -23.23
C PHE A 27 -21.91 8.14 -24.29
N GLN A 28 -21.81 6.89 -23.82
CA GLN A 28 -21.90 5.58 -24.50
C GLN A 28 -20.53 5.09 -25.03
N GLU A 29 -19.90 4.02 -24.50
CA GLU A 29 -20.40 2.86 -23.76
C GLU A 29 -19.45 2.51 -22.61
N GLY A 30 -19.99 2.42 -21.39
CA GLY A 30 -19.25 2.02 -20.20
C GLY A 30 -20.09 1.06 -19.37
N SER A 31 -19.59 -0.17 -19.24
CA SER A 31 -20.09 -1.24 -18.36
C SER A 31 -20.53 -0.69 -17.00
N THR A 32 -21.82 -0.84 -16.70
CA THR A 32 -22.43 -0.35 -15.46
C THR A 32 -22.23 -1.37 -14.33
N LEU A 33 -21.11 -1.25 -13.61
CA LEU A 33 -20.90 -2.01 -12.38
C LEU A 33 -21.95 -1.60 -11.33
N THR A 34 -22.77 -2.57 -10.93
CA THR A 34 -23.94 -2.41 -10.04
C THR A 34 -23.56 -1.95 -8.62
N SER A 35 -22.28 -2.06 -8.24
CA SER A 35 -21.76 -1.70 -6.90
C SER A 35 -21.84 -0.21 -6.58
N LEU A 36 -21.94 0.67 -7.58
CA LEU A 36 -22.00 2.12 -7.40
C LEU A 36 -23.39 2.65 -7.04
N ARG A 37 -24.42 1.79 -6.98
CA ARG A 37 -25.80 2.16 -6.66
C ARG A 37 -26.24 1.83 -5.23
N ALA A 38 -25.41 1.16 -4.44
CA ALA A 38 -25.76 0.82 -3.07
C ALA A 38 -25.49 2.02 -2.13
N SER A 39 -26.53 2.47 -1.43
CA SER A 39 -26.43 3.48 -0.38
C SER A 39 -25.68 2.90 0.83
N ILE A 40 -24.52 3.47 1.16
CA ILE A 40 -23.69 3.08 2.31
C ILE A 40 -24.29 3.73 3.56
N SER A 41 -25.32 3.12 4.14
CA SER A 41 -25.82 3.49 5.47
C SER A 41 -25.28 2.51 6.51
N PRO A 42 -24.80 2.97 7.68
CA PRO A 42 -24.36 2.08 8.73
C PRO A 42 -25.52 1.18 9.21
N PRO A 43 -25.26 -0.07 9.60
CA PRO A 43 -26.31 -0.96 10.07
C PRO A 43 -26.97 -0.38 11.33
N ARG A 44 -28.30 -0.35 11.36
CA ARG A 44 -29.04 0.03 12.58
C ARG A 44 -28.80 -1.03 13.66
N LEU A 45 -28.49 -0.57 14.88
CA LEU A 45 -28.46 -1.39 16.09
C LEU A 45 -29.82 -2.08 16.28
N ARG A 46 -29.84 -3.39 16.13
CA ARG A 46 -31.04 -4.21 16.32
C ARG A 46 -31.17 -4.51 17.81
N ILE A 47 -32.00 -3.72 18.50
CA ILE A 47 -32.44 -4.03 19.87
C ILE A 47 -33.26 -5.31 19.79
N ALA A 48 -32.81 -6.36 20.50
CA ALA A 48 -33.50 -7.63 20.57
C ALA A 48 -34.81 -7.47 21.35
N GLN A 49 -35.94 -7.48 20.65
CA GLN A 49 -37.23 -7.77 21.25
C GLN A 49 -37.66 -9.16 20.82
N SER A 50 -37.76 -10.06 21.80
CA SER A 50 -38.34 -11.39 21.69
C SER A 50 -39.80 -11.29 21.24
N ARG A 51 -40.15 -11.93 20.12
CA ARG A 51 -41.52 -12.42 19.91
C ARG A 51 -41.52 -13.61 18.96
N ALA A 52 -42.26 -14.62 19.40
CA ALA A 52 -42.32 -15.96 18.87
C ALA A 52 -43.16 -16.08 17.59
N SER A 53 -42.84 -17.14 16.84
CA SER A 53 -43.71 -17.94 15.98
C SER A 53 -44.42 -17.26 14.82
N SER A 54 -43.83 -17.39 13.62
CA SER A 54 -44.58 -17.57 12.38
C SER A 54 -43.81 -18.51 11.46
N ASN A 55 -44.36 -19.70 11.22
CA ASN A 55 -43.88 -20.68 10.25
C ASN A 55 -43.98 -20.07 8.84
N GLY A 56 -42.85 -19.62 8.32
CA GLY A 56 -42.63 -19.35 6.91
C GLY A 56 -41.23 -19.82 6.58
N THR A 57 -41.12 -20.92 5.83
CA THR A 57 -39.85 -21.44 5.31
C THR A 57 -39.18 -20.37 4.46
N PRO A 58 -38.01 -19.83 4.86
CA PRO A 58 -37.21 -19.03 3.96
C PRO A 58 -36.54 -20.00 2.98
N HIS A 59 -36.69 -19.76 1.68
CA HIS A 59 -35.90 -20.44 0.66
C HIS A 59 -34.41 -20.17 0.90
N GLN A 60 -33.73 -21.11 1.55
CA GLN A 60 -32.28 -21.21 1.65
C GLN A 60 -31.77 -21.88 0.39
N ASN A 61 -31.50 -21.10 -0.64
CA ASN A 61 -30.60 -21.51 -1.72
C ASN A 61 -29.31 -20.68 -1.62
N GLU A 62 -28.68 -20.66 -0.44
CA GLU A 62 -27.23 -20.47 -0.41
C GLU A 62 -26.58 -21.85 -0.57
N PRO A 63 -25.64 -22.02 -1.51
CA PRO A 63 -24.95 -23.29 -1.67
C PRO A 63 -24.24 -23.64 -0.36
N GLU A 64 -24.61 -24.76 0.22
CA GLU A 64 -23.94 -25.34 1.38
C GLU A 64 -22.48 -25.61 1.00
N ILE A 65 -21.55 -24.81 1.54
CA ILE A 65 -20.12 -24.97 1.27
C ILE A 65 -19.70 -26.31 1.88
N ALA A 66 -19.41 -27.29 1.03
CA ALA A 66 -19.01 -28.63 1.44
C ALA A 66 -17.85 -28.54 2.47
N PRO A 67 -17.93 -29.26 3.60
CA PRO A 67 -16.86 -29.30 4.59
C PRO A 67 -15.60 -29.91 3.95
N GLY A 68 -14.69 -29.06 3.47
CA GLY A 68 -13.51 -29.47 2.70
C GLY A 68 -13.03 -28.43 1.68
N SER A 69 -13.82 -27.41 1.34
CA SER A 69 -13.43 -26.39 0.36
C SER A 69 -13.17 -24.99 0.94
N LEU A 70 -12.89 -24.88 2.24
CA LEU A 70 -12.54 -23.59 2.84
C LEU A 70 -11.09 -23.24 2.50
N ILE A 71 -10.91 -22.50 1.40
CA ILE A 71 -9.62 -21.91 1.06
C ILE A 71 -9.43 -20.67 1.94
N SER A 72 -8.31 -20.59 2.65
CA SER A 72 -7.97 -19.39 3.42
C SER A 72 -7.86 -18.19 2.47
N SER A 73 -8.62 -17.14 2.75
CA SER A 73 -8.52 -15.88 2.02
C SER A 73 -7.11 -15.27 2.22
N PRO A 74 -6.46 -14.75 1.15
CA PRO A 74 -5.23 -13.98 1.30
C PRO A 74 -5.48 -12.59 1.89
N PHE A 75 -6.74 -12.16 1.97
CA PHE A 75 -7.17 -10.95 2.68
C PHE A 75 -7.56 -11.31 4.11
N GLN A 76 -6.92 -10.64 5.07
CA GLN A 76 -7.15 -10.80 6.49
C GLN A 76 -7.43 -9.45 7.13
N LEU A 77 -8.31 -9.44 8.13
CA LEU A 77 -8.46 -8.26 8.99
C LEU A 77 -7.33 -8.21 10.02
N THR A 78 -6.96 -7.02 10.45
CA THR A 78 -6.02 -6.87 11.55
C THR A 78 -6.67 -7.27 12.87
N ARG A 79 -5.86 -7.84 13.76
CA ARG A 79 -6.29 -8.20 15.11
C ARG A 79 -6.76 -6.95 15.88
N ILE A 80 -7.93 -7.05 16.52
CA ILE A 80 -8.44 -6.04 17.45
C ILE A 80 -8.05 -6.46 18.87
N ARG A 81 -7.18 -5.66 19.52
CA ARG A 81 -6.58 -5.97 20.82
C ARG A 81 -7.62 -6.20 21.91
N ASP A 82 -8.66 -5.38 21.93
CA ASP A 82 -9.64 -5.35 23.03
C ASP A 82 -10.87 -6.25 22.74
N LEU A 83 -10.82 -7.10 21.70
CA LEU A 83 -11.83 -8.13 21.43
C LEU A 83 -11.34 -9.53 21.82
N PRO A 84 -12.26 -10.43 22.24
CA PRO A 84 -11.92 -11.81 22.56
C PRO A 84 -11.32 -12.56 21.36
N GLY A 85 -10.55 -13.61 21.65
CA GLY A 85 -9.89 -14.43 20.63
C GLY A 85 -10.85 -15.00 19.58
N SER A 86 -12.07 -15.37 19.98
CA SER A 86 -13.11 -15.88 19.08
C SER A 86 -13.48 -14.92 17.95
N LEU A 87 -13.38 -13.60 18.19
CA LEU A 87 -13.63 -12.56 17.18
C LEU A 87 -12.38 -12.18 16.38
N ASN A 88 -11.21 -12.65 16.80
CA ASN A 88 -9.93 -12.45 16.11
C ASN A 88 -9.50 -13.69 15.30
N ASN A 89 -10.39 -14.68 15.15
CA ASN A 89 -10.12 -15.87 14.36
C ASN A 89 -9.83 -15.49 12.90
N GLY A 90 -8.67 -15.89 12.40
CA GLY A 90 -8.20 -15.57 11.03
C GLY A 90 -7.61 -14.17 10.86
N CYS A 91 -7.60 -13.33 11.91
CA CYS A 91 -6.96 -12.03 11.87
C CYS A 91 -5.43 -12.11 11.87
N VAL A 92 -4.78 -11.02 11.46
CA VAL A 92 -3.32 -10.87 11.42
C VAL A 92 -2.88 -9.73 12.33
N SER A 93 -1.82 -9.95 13.11
CA SER A 93 -1.15 -8.88 13.87
C SER A 93 0.06 -8.37 13.10
N LEU A 94 0.53 -7.16 13.44
CA LEU A 94 1.79 -6.66 12.87
C LEU A 94 2.95 -7.62 13.15
N GLY A 95 3.10 -8.07 14.39
CA GLY A 95 4.13 -9.03 14.77
C GLY A 95 4.09 -10.33 13.95
N LYS A 96 2.91 -10.82 13.56
CA LYS A 96 2.81 -12.00 12.69
C LYS A 96 3.41 -11.77 11.29
N ILE A 97 3.52 -10.51 10.86
CA ILE A 97 4.09 -10.12 9.57
C ILE A 97 5.59 -9.83 9.69
N VAL A 98 6.02 -9.12 10.75
CA VAL A 98 7.39 -8.55 10.83
C VAL A 98 8.30 -9.21 11.86
N CYS A 99 7.80 -10.15 12.67
CA CYS A 99 8.58 -10.93 13.65
C CYS A 99 9.03 -12.29 13.08
N ASP A 100 9.31 -12.35 11.77
CA ASP A 100 9.87 -13.54 11.13
C ASP A 100 11.40 -13.41 11.05
N PRO A 101 12.17 -14.28 11.73
CA PRO A 101 13.63 -14.21 11.76
C PRO A 101 14.29 -14.48 10.39
N MET A 102 13.52 -14.98 9.41
CA MET A 102 14.02 -15.18 8.05
C MET A 102 14.05 -13.89 7.23
N ILE A 103 13.47 -12.78 7.72
CA ILE A 103 13.49 -11.48 7.02
C ILE A 103 14.92 -10.94 7.04
N ARG A 104 15.52 -10.76 5.87
CA ARG A 104 16.84 -10.14 5.67
C ARG A 104 16.74 -8.64 5.41
N GLU A 105 15.70 -8.24 4.69
CA GLU A 105 15.49 -6.85 4.26
C GLU A 105 13.99 -6.56 4.15
N MET A 106 13.56 -5.39 4.63
CA MET A 106 12.18 -4.95 4.65
C MET A 106 12.05 -3.56 4.04
N TRP A 107 11.18 -3.43 3.05
CA TRP A 107 10.77 -2.15 2.49
C TRP A 107 9.37 -1.79 2.99
N GLN A 108 9.26 -0.69 3.71
CA GLN A 108 8.05 -0.24 4.38
C GLN A 108 7.57 1.07 3.77
N PHE A 109 6.47 1.02 3.04
CA PHE A 109 5.81 2.18 2.45
C PHE A 109 4.65 2.57 3.36
N ASN A 110 4.61 3.84 3.78
CA ASN A 110 3.49 4.33 4.58
C ASN A 110 3.30 5.84 4.50
N TYR A 111 2.22 6.31 5.12
CA TYR A 111 1.95 7.72 5.32
C TYR A 111 2.41 8.21 6.70
N MET A 112 2.09 7.47 7.77
CA MET A 112 2.58 7.76 9.13
C MET A 112 3.51 6.65 9.62
N HIS A 113 4.55 7.06 10.32
CA HIS A 113 5.62 6.19 10.77
C HIS A 113 5.97 6.48 12.24
N ASP A 114 5.86 5.47 13.08
CA ASP A 114 6.46 5.37 14.40
C ASP A 114 7.47 4.22 14.36
N LEU A 115 8.76 4.56 14.32
CA LEU A 115 9.83 3.58 14.13
C LEU A 115 10.07 2.78 15.40
N ASP A 116 9.90 3.36 16.59
CA ASP A 116 10.01 2.60 17.84
C ASP A 116 8.90 1.53 17.90
N PHE A 117 7.68 1.88 17.48
CA PHE A 117 6.60 0.91 17.35
C PHE A 117 6.94 -0.20 16.35
N LEU A 118 7.42 0.13 15.13
CA LEU A 118 7.82 -0.87 14.14
C LEU A 118 8.90 -1.80 14.70
N MET A 119 10.01 -1.23 15.18
CA MET A 119 11.16 -1.99 15.67
C MET A 119 10.82 -2.84 16.91
N SER A 120 9.85 -2.40 17.74
CA SER A 120 9.35 -3.19 18.88
C SER A 120 8.48 -4.41 18.50
N ASN A 121 7.97 -4.46 17.26
CA ASN A 121 7.19 -5.61 16.76
C ASN A 121 8.04 -6.61 15.96
N MET A 122 9.30 -6.26 15.65
CA MET A 122 10.22 -7.15 14.96
C MET A 122 10.84 -8.16 15.93
N ASP A 123 11.42 -9.21 15.36
CA ASP A 123 12.08 -10.26 16.12
C ASP A 123 13.27 -9.68 16.92
N PRO A 124 13.31 -9.85 18.25
CA PRO A 124 14.29 -9.17 19.10
C PRO A 124 15.73 -9.60 18.83
N ASP A 125 15.95 -10.80 18.31
CA ASP A 125 17.28 -11.37 18.08
C ASP A 125 17.84 -10.98 16.71
N THR A 126 16.97 -10.72 15.71
CA THR A 126 17.37 -10.43 14.33
C THR A 126 17.12 -8.99 13.88
N LYS A 127 16.27 -8.21 14.56
CA LYS A 127 15.83 -6.87 14.12
C LYS A 127 16.95 -5.91 13.74
N ASP A 128 18.11 -5.97 14.42
CA ASP A 128 19.22 -5.05 14.19
C ASP A 128 20.06 -5.45 12.96
N MET A 129 19.91 -6.69 12.48
CA MET A 129 20.55 -7.21 11.26
C MET A 129 19.69 -6.98 10.00
N VAL A 130 18.37 -6.84 10.16
CA VAL A 130 17.45 -6.59 9.06
C VAL A 130 17.71 -5.21 8.45
N LYS A 131 17.92 -5.13 7.14
CA LYS A 131 17.95 -3.84 6.43
C LYS A 131 16.54 -3.28 6.32
N VAL A 132 16.25 -2.12 6.92
CA VAL A 132 14.90 -1.54 6.91
C VAL A 132 14.88 -0.27 6.06
N HIS A 133 14.15 -0.29 4.95
CA HIS A 133 13.94 0.88 4.10
C HIS A 133 12.55 1.48 4.34
N VAL A 134 12.50 2.71 4.83
CA VAL A 134 11.23 3.40 5.12
C VAL A 134 10.94 4.41 4.02
N VAL A 135 9.96 4.12 3.17
CA VAL A 135 9.50 4.98 2.08
C VAL A 135 8.38 5.89 2.57
N HIS A 136 8.64 7.20 2.56
CA HIS A 136 7.77 8.21 3.17
C HIS A 136 7.55 9.43 2.26
N GLY A 137 6.47 10.18 2.54
CA GLY A 137 6.10 11.39 1.81
C GLY A 137 6.56 12.73 2.41
N TYR A 138 7.29 12.73 3.54
CA TYR A 138 7.75 13.95 4.23
C TYR A 138 8.82 14.75 3.45
N TRP A 139 8.38 15.50 2.42
CA TRP A 139 9.24 16.29 1.53
C TRP A 139 9.58 17.68 2.08
N GLN A 140 8.75 18.25 2.96
CA GLN A 140 9.02 19.53 3.60
C GLN A 140 10.08 19.38 4.69
N ARG A 141 10.93 20.38 4.86
CA ARG A 141 12.06 20.34 5.82
C ARG A 141 11.61 20.01 7.25
N GLU A 142 10.49 20.60 7.66
CA GLU A 142 9.90 20.48 9.01
C GLU A 142 9.01 19.24 9.16
N SER A 143 8.67 18.57 8.06
CA SER A 143 7.87 17.34 8.11
C SER A 143 8.71 16.12 8.51
N GLY A 144 8.09 15.20 9.24
CA GLY A 144 8.73 13.93 9.64
C GLY A 144 9.86 14.08 10.67
N VAL A 145 9.94 15.19 11.42
CA VAL A 145 11.00 15.43 12.42
C VAL A 145 11.05 14.32 13.47
N HIS A 146 9.90 13.85 13.93
CA HIS A 146 9.83 12.75 14.92
C HIS A 146 10.43 11.45 14.35
N MET A 147 9.99 11.03 13.16
CA MET A 147 10.53 9.83 12.48
C MET A 147 12.03 9.96 12.21
N LYS A 148 12.50 11.13 11.73
CA LYS A 148 13.92 11.41 11.50
C LYS A 148 14.74 11.28 12.79
N ARG A 149 14.21 11.74 13.92
CA ARG A 149 14.84 11.57 15.24
C ARG A 149 14.88 10.10 15.65
N GLN A 150 13.78 9.37 15.54
CA GLN A 150 13.74 7.95 15.89
C GLN A 150 14.73 7.13 15.04
N ALA A 151 14.87 7.45 13.75
CA ALA A 151 15.79 6.76 12.84
C ALA A 151 17.26 6.85 13.28
N GLN A 152 17.65 7.88 14.03
CA GLN A 152 19.01 8.02 14.56
C GLN A 152 19.37 6.93 15.58
N GLN A 153 18.35 6.29 16.19
CA GLN A 153 18.54 5.20 17.15
C GLN A 153 18.72 3.84 16.47
N TYR A 154 18.44 3.74 15.16
CA TYR A 154 18.42 2.47 14.42
C TYR A 154 19.34 2.55 13.20
N PRO A 155 20.63 2.18 13.32
CA PRO A 155 21.60 2.27 12.23
C PRO A 155 21.23 1.47 10.97
N ASN A 156 20.41 0.44 11.13
CA ASN A 156 19.92 -0.42 10.06
C ASN A 156 18.68 0.15 9.32
N VAL A 157 18.15 1.31 9.75
CA VAL A 157 17.01 1.98 9.12
C VAL A 157 17.47 3.07 8.14
N GLN A 158 17.00 2.99 6.91
CA GLN A 158 17.24 3.96 5.84
C GLN A 158 15.96 4.67 5.44
N LEU A 159 15.92 5.99 5.58
CA LEU A 159 14.80 6.81 5.17
C LEU A 159 14.88 7.13 3.66
N ARG A 160 13.79 6.85 2.94
CA ARG A 160 13.66 7.01 1.49
C ARG A 160 12.50 7.98 1.20
N CYS A 161 12.80 9.24 0.92
CA CYS A 161 11.76 10.24 0.64
C CYS A 161 11.25 10.10 -0.81
N ALA A 162 9.98 9.71 -0.97
CA ALA A 162 9.30 9.73 -2.26
C ALA A 162 9.20 11.16 -2.80
N TYR A 163 9.36 11.32 -4.11
CA TYR A 163 9.20 12.62 -4.77
C TYR A 163 7.70 12.92 -4.99
N MET A 164 7.23 14.04 -4.43
CA MET A 164 5.82 14.47 -4.49
C MET A 164 5.74 15.86 -5.13
N PRO A 165 5.58 15.97 -6.47
CA PRO A 165 5.54 17.26 -7.16
C PRO A 165 4.22 18.02 -6.98
N GLU A 166 3.12 17.32 -6.72
CA GLU A 166 1.81 17.94 -6.53
C GLU A 166 1.73 18.59 -5.14
N MET A 167 1.37 19.89 -5.08
CA MET A 167 1.33 20.67 -3.83
C MET A 167 0.47 20.06 -2.71
N PHE A 168 -0.56 19.29 -3.07
CA PHE A 168 -1.45 18.59 -2.16
C PHE A 168 -1.35 17.06 -2.28
N GLY A 169 -0.34 16.59 -3.01
CA GLY A 169 -0.06 15.17 -3.16
C GLY A 169 0.39 14.56 -1.84
N THR A 170 -0.05 13.33 -1.58
CA THR A 170 0.37 12.57 -0.40
C THR A 170 0.84 11.18 -0.80
N HIS A 171 1.95 10.74 -0.21
CA HIS A 171 2.37 9.34 -0.27
C HIS A 171 1.45 8.51 0.64
N HIS A 172 0.42 7.89 0.06
CA HIS A 172 -0.65 7.22 0.80
C HIS A 172 -0.53 5.70 0.85
N THR A 173 0.38 5.14 0.06
CA THR A 173 0.64 3.71 -0.05
C THR A 173 1.04 3.11 1.28
N LYS A 174 0.50 1.94 1.55
CA LYS A 174 0.69 1.15 2.75
C LYS A 174 1.02 -0.26 2.34
N MET A 175 2.31 -0.55 2.33
CA MET A 175 2.84 -1.76 1.73
C MET A 175 4.13 -2.18 2.41
N MET A 176 4.34 -3.48 2.55
CA MET A 176 5.61 -4.06 2.95
C MET A 176 6.11 -5.00 1.86
N VAL A 177 7.39 -4.94 1.56
CA VAL A 177 8.09 -5.96 0.75
C VAL A 177 9.17 -6.56 1.62
N LEU A 178 9.01 -7.85 1.93
CA LEU A 178 9.90 -8.60 2.79
C LEU A 178 10.77 -9.50 1.91
N LEU A 179 12.08 -9.29 1.95
CA LEU A 179 13.07 -10.15 1.31
C LEU A 179 13.68 -11.05 2.38
N ARG A 180 13.76 -12.35 2.11
CA ARG A 180 14.14 -13.36 3.09
C ARG A 180 15.53 -13.93 2.82
N HIS A 181 16.05 -14.66 3.80
CA HIS A 181 17.33 -15.39 3.71
C HIS A 181 17.28 -16.64 2.83
N ASP A 182 16.08 -17.16 2.52
CA ASP A 182 15.84 -18.34 1.68
C ASP A 182 15.54 -17.98 0.22
N ASP A 183 15.99 -16.81 -0.23
CA ASP A 183 15.78 -16.25 -1.58
C ASP A 183 14.30 -16.19 -1.97
N GLN A 184 13.45 -15.84 -1.01
CA GLN A 184 12.03 -15.58 -1.22
C GLN A 184 11.66 -14.14 -0.89
N ALA A 185 10.65 -13.62 -1.59
CA ALA A 185 10.01 -12.35 -1.33
C ALA A 185 8.56 -12.54 -0.90
N GLN A 186 8.05 -11.63 -0.07
CA GLN A 186 6.64 -11.55 0.27
C GLN A 186 6.17 -10.11 0.20
N ILE A 187 5.02 -9.90 -0.42
CA ILE A 187 4.42 -8.57 -0.59
C ILE A 187 3.15 -8.51 0.26
N ILE A 188 3.06 -7.49 1.10
CA ILE A 188 1.89 -7.21 1.94
C ILE A 188 1.36 -5.84 1.54
N ILE A 189 0.09 -5.76 1.13
CA ILE A 189 -0.60 -4.49 0.86
C ILE A 189 -1.69 -4.34 1.91
N HIS A 190 -1.68 -3.25 2.66
CA HIS A 190 -2.56 -3.08 3.83
C HIS A 190 -3.14 -1.67 3.94
N THR A 191 -4.00 -1.44 4.92
CA THR A 191 -4.69 -0.15 5.11
C THR A 191 -4.26 0.60 6.38
N ALA A 192 -3.56 -0.06 7.29
CA ALA A 192 -3.04 0.52 8.54
C ALA A 192 -1.83 1.45 8.33
N ASN A 193 -1.80 2.59 9.01
CA ASN A 193 -0.55 3.33 9.19
C ASN A 193 0.41 2.58 10.12
N MET A 194 1.70 2.89 10.06
CA MET A 194 2.69 2.25 10.93
C MET A 194 2.79 2.94 12.29
N ILE A 195 1.67 2.94 13.02
CA ILE A 195 1.51 3.52 14.36
C ILE A 195 0.66 2.58 15.20
N ARG A 196 0.84 2.61 16.52
CA ARG A 196 0.14 1.70 17.46
C ARG A 196 -1.37 1.75 17.32
N GLN A 197 -1.94 2.92 17.09
CA GLN A 197 -3.40 3.15 17.06
C GLN A 197 -4.07 2.34 15.95
N ASP A 198 -3.49 2.36 14.74
CA ASP A 198 -4.06 1.67 13.58
C ASP A 198 -4.00 0.15 13.69
N TRP A 199 -3.03 -0.38 14.45
CA TRP A 199 -2.87 -1.82 14.70
C TRP A 199 -3.47 -2.29 16.03
N ALA A 200 -4.12 -1.41 16.79
CA ALA A 200 -4.71 -1.74 18.08
C ALA A 200 -6.19 -2.13 17.95
N ASN A 201 -7.06 -1.15 17.72
CA ASN A 201 -8.52 -1.34 17.78
C ASN A 201 -9.28 -0.80 16.56
N LEU A 202 -8.57 -0.49 15.49
CA LEU A 202 -9.21 -0.10 14.22
C LEU A 202 -9.35 -1.31 13.31
N SER A 203 -10.47 -1.39 12.61
CA SER A 203 -10.66 -2.37 11.55
C SER A 203 -9.78 -1.98 10.36
N GLN A 204 -8.68 -2.72 10.18
CA GLN A 204 -7.82 -2.61 9.01
C GLN A 204 -7.78 -3.95 8.29
N ALA A 205 -7.31 -3.94 7.05
CA ALA A 205 -7.12 -5.15 6.25
C ALA A 205 -5.69 -5.23 5.72
N ALA A 206 -5.23 -6.46 5.52
CA ALA A 206 -3.99 -6.79 4.87
C ALA A 206 -4.23 -7.89 3.84
N TRP A 207 -3.78 -7.66 2.62
CA TRP A 207 -3.56 -8.69 1.61
C TRP A 207 -2.11 -9.15 1.71
N THR A 208 -1.90 -10.46 1.79
CA THR A 208 -0.56 -11.06 1.86
C THR A 208 -0.36 -11.96 0.65
N SER A 209 0.71 -11.74 -0.12
CA SER A 209 1.08 -12.63 -1.21
C SER A 209 1.55 -14.00 -0.67
N PRO A 210 1.50 -15.06 -1.50
CA PRO A 210 2.33 -16.24 -1.26
C PRO A 210 3.81 -15.85 -1.14
N LEU A 211 4.62 -16.75 -0.62
CA LEU A 211 6.08 -16.63 -0.71
C LEU A 211 6.49 -16.79 -2.19
N LEU A 212 7.17 -15.78 -2.72
CA LEU A 212 7.55 -15.67 -4.12
C LEU A 212 9.05 -15.97 -4.24
N PRO A 213 9.46 -17.05 -4.92
CA PRO A 213 10.88 -17.28 -5.17
C PRO A 213 11.49 -16.14 -5.97
N LEU A 214 12.66 -15.65 -5.54
CA LEU A 214 13.48 -14.75 -6.34
C LEU A 214 13.98 -15.50 -7.58
N LEU A 215 13.97 -14.83 -8.74
CA LEU A 215 14.46 -15.47 -9.96
C LEU A 215 15.99 -15.49 -9.96
N PRO A 216 16.62 -16.59 -10.38
CA PRO A 216 18.06 -16.60 -10.57
C PRO A 216 18.47 -15.55 -11.60
N ALA A 217 19.55 -14.80 -11.34
CA ALA A 217 20.10 -13.73 -12.19
C ALA A 217 20.18 -14.07 -13.69
N ALA A 218 20.37 -15.35 -14.04
CA ALA A 218 20.44 -15.84 -15.42
C ALA A 218 19.09 -15.83 -16.18
N LYS A 219 17.94 -15.77 -15.49
CA LYS A 219 16.59 -15.74 -16.08
C LYS A 219 15.99 -14.33 -16.16
N LEU A 220 16.72 -13.30 -15.73
CA LEU A 220 16.28 -11.89 -15.74
C LEU A 220 16.14 -11.30 -17.15
N ALA A 221 16.75 -11.94 -18.15
CA ALA A 221 16.70 -11.55 -19.55
C ALA A 221 15.41 -12.02 -20.27
N ASP A 222 14.35 -12.32 -19.53
CA ASP A 222 13.11 -12.81 -20.13
C ASP A 222 12.40 -11.69 -20.90
N GLN A 223 12.12 -11.97 -22.17
CA GLN A 223 11.52 -11.03 -23.13
C GLN A 223 10.14 -10.53 -22.66
N SER A 224 9.50 -11.21 -21.70
CA SER A 224 8.20 -10.87 -21.12
C SER A 224 8.12 -9.48 -20.50
N LEU A 225 9.25 -8.90 -20.05
CA LEU A 225 9.29 -7.51 -19.54
C LEU A 225 9.19 -6.46 -20.65
N ALA A 226 9.59 -6.81 -21.88
CA ALA A 226 9.53 -5.92 -23.04
C ALA A 226 8.12 -5.84 -23.64
N GLN A 227 7.33 -6.92 -23.56
CA GLN A 227 5.94 -6.92 -24.07
C GLN A 227 4.97 -6.06 -23.23
N GLY A 228 5.41 -5.59 -22.06
CA GLY A 228 4.60 -4.74 -21.19
C GLY A 228 3.39 -5.45 -20.58
N SER A 229 2.87 -4.87 -19.50
CA SER A 229 1.79 -5.42 -18.69
C SER A 229 0.53 -5.81 -19.50
N LYS A 230 0.17 -5.04 -20.53
CA LYS A 230 -1.05 -5.22 -21.33
C LYS A 230 -1.15 -6.55 -22.08
N SER A 231 -0.02 -7.23 -22.31
CA SER A 231 0.04 -8.53 -22.99
C SER A 231 -0.28 -9.72 -22.07
N ALA A 232 -0.09 -9.55 -20.75
CA ALA A 232 -0.35 -10.60 -19.77
C ALA A 232 -1.84 -10.65 -19.37
N SER A 233 -2.35 -11.86 -19.15
CA SER A 233 -3.75 -12.08 -18.76
C SER A 233 -4.06 -11.46 -17.39
N TYR A 234 -5.26 -10.88 -17.25
CA TYR A 234 -5.74 -10.34 -15.98
C TYR A 234 -5.75 -11.44 -14.90
N GLY A 235 -5.33 -11.08 -13.70
CA GLY A 235 -5.23 -12.01 -12.57
C GLY A 235 -4.01 -12.94 -12.58
N SER A 236 -3.16 -12.90 -13.62
CA SER A 236 -1.93 -13.70 -13.64
C SER A 236 -0.82 -13.10 -12.76
N GLY A 237 0.04 -13.98 -12.24
CA GLY A 237 1.23 -13.56 -11.49
C GLY A 237 2.20 -12.73 -12.35
N LEU A 238 2.32 -13.02 -13.65
CA LEU A 238 3.13 -12.22 -14.58
C LEU A 238 2.59 -10.80 -14.69
N ARG A 239 1.27 -10.64 -14.85
CA ARG A 239 0.63 -9.32 -14.90
C ARG A 239 0.90 -8.53 -13.63
N PHE A 240 0.72 -9.17 -12.46
CA PHE A 240 1.02 -8.56 -11.17
C PHE A 240 2.49 -8.14 -11.07
N LYS A 241 3.44 -9.01 -11.44
CA LYS A 241 4.89 -8.67 -11.44
C LYS A 241 5.16 -7.42 -12.28
N LEU A 242 4.65 -7.37 -13.51
CA LEU A 242 4.87 -6.24 -14.42
C LEU A 242 4.26 -4.93 -13.88
N ASP A 243 3.03 -4.98 -13.37
CA ASP A 243 2.35 -3.82 -12.79
C ASP A 243 3.04 -3.34 -11.51
N PHE A 244 3.46 -4.27 -10.66
CA PHE A 244 4.17 -3.98 -9.40
C PHE A 244 5.53 -3.33 -9.65
N LEU A 245 6.34 -3.89 -10.56
CA LEU A 245 7.63 -3.31 -10.93
C LEU A 245 7.45 -1.94 -11.60
N GLY A 246 6.42 -1.78 -12.45
CA GLY A 246 6.06 -0.49 -13.04
C GLY A 246 5.71 0.55 -11.97
N TYR A 247 4.95 0.15 -10.96
CA TYR A 247 4.59 0.99 -9.82
C TYR A 247 5.83 1.45 -9.02
N LEU A 248 6.75 0.53 -8.70
CA LEU A 248 8.00 0.87 -8.00
C LEU A 248 8.89 1.81 -8.81
N LYS A 249 9.05 1.55 -10.13
CA LYS A 249 9.84 2.40 -11.03
C LYS A 249 9.33 3.85 -11.11
N ALA A 250 8.04 4.09 -10.87
CA ALA A 250 7.48 5.45 -10.86
C ALA A 250 8.08 6.33 -9.74
N TYR A 251 8.56 5.73 -8.64
CA TYR A 251 9.24 6.46 -7.56
C TYR A 251 10.59 7.02 -8.00
N ASP A 252 11.23 6.40 -8.99
CA ASP A 252 12.59 6.72 -9.42
C ASP A 252 12.66 7.87 -10.46
N SER A 253 11.53 8.56 -10.70
CA SER A 253 11.40 9.58 -11.77
C SER A 253 12.33 10.78 -11.65
N ARG A 254 12.68 11.20 -10.42
CA ARG A 254 13.56 12.36 -10.16
C ARG A 254 14.78 12.04 -9.30
N ARG A 255 14.71 10.98 -8.51
CA ARG A 255 15.76 10.53 -7.59
C ARG A 255 15.62 9.04 -7.42
N THR A 256 16.72 8.35 -7.12
CA THR A 256 16.67 6.92 -6.84
C THR A 256 16.07 6.66 -5.46
N VAL A 257 14.90 6.02 -5.43
CA VAL A 257 14.17 5.61 -4.23
C VAL A 257 14.05 4.10 -4.19
N CYS A 258 13.41 3.50 -5.20
CA CYS A 258 13.03 2.09 -5.25
C CYS A 258 13.89 1.25 -6.18
N LYS A 259 14.80 1.86 -6.95
CA LYS A 259 15.71 1.12 -7.84
C LYS A 259 16.41 -0.08 -7.16
N PRO A 260 16.97 0.04 -5.94
CA PRO A 260 17.59 -1.11 -5.29
C PRO A 260 16.60 -2.26 -5.03
N LEU A 261 15.37 -1.94 -4.61
CA LEU A 261 14.30 -2.96 -4.45
C LEU A 261 13.95 -3.61 -5.79
N VAL A 262 13.82 -2.80 -6.83
CA VAL A 262 13.49 -3.29 -8.17
C VAL A 262 14.57 -4.26 -8.66
N GLU A 263 15.85 -3.97 -8.42
CA GLU A 263 16.99 -4.84 -8.76
C GLU A 263 17.00 -6.15 -7.97
N GLU A 264 16.62 -6.16 -6.69
CA GLU A 264 16.48 -7.40 -5.90
C GLU A 264 15.28 -8.26 -6.32
N LEU A 265 14.22 -7.66 -6.87
CA LEU A 265 13.02 -8.38 -7.34
C LEU A 265 13.11 -8.88 -8.79
N PHE A 266 14.19 -8.55 -9.48
CA PHE A 266 14.40 -8.92 -10.86
C PHE A 266 14.79 -10.39 -10.99
#